data_AF-A0AB39IF32-F1
#
_entry.id   AF-A0AB39IF32-F1
#
_cell.length_a   1.000
_cell.length_b   1.000
_cell.length_c   1.000
_cell.angle_alpha   90.00
_cell.angle_beta   90.00
_cell.angle_gamma   90.00
#
_symmetry.space_group_name_H-M   'P 1'
#
loop_
_entity.id
_entity.type
_entity.pdbx_description
1 polymer ?
#
loop_
_entity_poly.entity_id
_entity_poly.type
_entity_poly.pdbx_seq_one_letter_code
_entity_poly.pdbx_strand_id
1 'polypeptide(L)'
;MFYSKSSNGFYSREIHGVNVPDDVIEISDDDYQDLLSQQVLGNAIVFDESTQKPIAVTPASPSQTQLAEAARRQRDSLLATSDWTQAPDAPVDQQAWRTYREALRKIPEQAGFPVTIEWPLLPENK
;
A
#
# COMPACT_ATOMS: atom_id res chain seq x y z
N MET A 1 23.08 16.49 7.73
CA MET A 1 22.15 15.34 7.81
C MET A 1 22.75 14.12 7.09
N PHE A 2 22.26 12.89 7.30
CA PHE A 2 22.71 11.69 6.57
C PHE A 2 21.55 11.02 5.82
N TYR A 3 21.84 10.33 4.70
CA TYR A 3 20.90 9.55 3.92
C TYR A 3 21.46 8.16 3.64
N SER A 4 20.71 7.09 3.95
CA SER A 4 21.12 5.70 3.65
C SER A 4 20.63 5.28 2.28
N LYS A 5 21.55 4.75 1.48
CA LYS A 5 21.28 4.27 0.11
C LYS A 5 20.37 3.04 0.10
N SER A 6 20.52 2.14 1.07
CA SER A 6 19.77 0.88 1.14
C SER A 6 18.40 1.04 1.79
N SER A 7 18.27 1.86 2.83
CA SER A 7 17.00 2.06 3.52
C SER A 7 16.15 3.21 2.94
N ASN A 8 16.73 4.00 2.03
CA ASN A 8 16.14 5.23 1.48
C ASN A 8 15.65 6.20 2.58
N GLY A 9 16.32 6.18 3.74
CA GLY A 9 15.93 6.93 4.93
C GLY A 9 16.93 8.02 5.31
N PHE A 10 16.44 9.04 6.02
CA PHE A 10 17.28 10.08 6.62
C PHE A 10 17.69 9.71 8.04
N TYR A 11 18.96 10.00 8.38
CA TYR A 11 19.55 9.72 9.67
C TYR A 11 20.30 10.94 10.20
N SER A 12 20.24 11.13 11.51
CA SER A 12 21.08 12.08 12.23
C SER A 12 21.87 11.33 13.29
N ARG A 13 23.19 11.53 13.37
CA ARG A 13 24.04 10.91 14.40
C ARG A 13 23.64 11.32 15.82
N GLU A 14 23.07 12.52 15.99
CA GLU A 14 22.59 12.99 17.29
C GLU A 14 21.38 12.20 17.79
N ILE A 15 20.50 11.82 16.87
CA ILE A 15 19.24 11.10 17.18
C ILE A 15 19.46 9.58 17.14
N HIS A 16 20.22 9.09 16.17
CA HIS A 16 20.32 7.67 15.85
C HIS A 16 21.59 7.01 16.41
N GLY A 17 22.61 7.79 16.80
CA GLY A 17 23.84 7.29 17.40
C GLY A 17 24.48 6.16 16.60
N VAL A 18 24.58 4.97 17.21
CA VAL A 18 25.17 3.76 16.60
C VAL A 18 24.25 3.05 15.60
N ASN A 19 22.96 3.42 15.53
CA ASN A 19 21.98 2.83 14.61
C ASN A 19 21.96 3.50 13.23
N VAL A 20 23.02 4.24 12.89
CA VAL A 20 23.20 4.82 11.56
C VAL A 20 23.86 3.76 10.67
N PRO A 21 23.24 3.38 9.52
CA PRO A 21 23.84 2.43 8.59
C PRO A 21 25.22 2.87 8.08
N ASP A 22 26.08 1.92 7.70
CA ASP A 22 27.41 2.21 7.14
C ASP A 22 27.36 2.80 5.72
N ASP A 23 26.25 2.60 5.01
CA ASP A 23 26.04 3.05 3.64
C ASP A 23 25.49 4.47 3.53
N VAL A 24 25.55 5.24 4.62
CA VAL A 24 25.05 6.61 4.62
C VAL A 24 25.99 7.57 3.90
N ILE A 25 25.39 8.52 3.20
CA ILE A 25 26.06 9.69 2.66
C ILE A 25 25.63 10.93 3.43
N GLU A 26 26.54 11.88 3.58
CA GLU A 26 26.22 13.19 4.14
C GLU A 26 25.47 14.03 3.10
N ILE A 27 24.41 14.68 3.54
CA ILE A 27 23.64 15.63 2.74
C ILE A 27 23.53 16.95 3.49
N SER A 28 23.43 18.04 2.72
CA SER A 28 23.21 19.37 3.31
C SER A 28 21.82 19.44 3.94
N ASP A 29 21.64 20.35 4.89
CA ASP A 29 20.34 20.54 5.51
C ASP A 29 19.32 21.13 4.52
N ASP A 30 19.78 21.93 3.54
CA ASP A 30 18.94 22.43 2.45
C ASP A 30 18.44 21.28 1.56
N ASP A 31 19.34 20.36 1.14
CA ASP A 31 18.95 19.17 0.37
C ASP A 31 17.95 18.31 1.15
N TYR A 32 18.17 18.15 2.46
CA TYR A 32 17.24 17.44 3.33
C TYR A 32 15.86 18.08 3.36
N GLN A 33 15.77 19.41 3.53
CA GLN A 33 14.48 20.13 3.54
C GLN A 33 13.77 20.03 2.20
N ASP A 34 14.51 20.17 1.09
CA ASP A 34 13.95 20.05 -0.25
C ASP A 34 13.37 18.65 -0.46
N LEU A 35 14.12 17.59 -0.15
CA LEU A 35 13.65 16.21 -0.29
C LEU A 35 12.50 15.88 0.65
N LEU A 36 12.50 16.43 1.86
CA LEU A 36 11.39 16.28 2.81
C LEU A 36 10.11 16.91 2.24
N SER A 37 10.22 18.08 1.59
CA SER A 37 9.07 18.71 0.92
C SER A 37 8.53 17.85 -0.23
N GLN A 38 9.40 17.14 -0.94
CA GLN A 38 9.00 16.24 -2.03
C GLN A 38 8.22 15.02 -1.52
N GLN A 39 8.54 14.50 -0.34
CA GLN A 39 7.75 13.44 0.28
C GLN A 39 6.32 13.89 0.60
N VAL A 40 6.14 15.15 1.01
CA VAL A 40 4.80 15.74 1.23
C VAL A 40 4.00 15.80 -0.08
N LEU A 41 4.67 15.95 -1.22
CA LEU A 41 4.05 15.90 -2.55
C LEU A 41 3.78 14.47 -3.05
N GLY A 42 4.11 13.44 -2.26
CA GLY A 42 3.91 12.04 -2.62
C GLY A 42 5.04 11.44 -3.48
N ASN A 43 6.17 12.14 -3.61
CA ASN A 43 7.34 11.59 -4.29
C ASN A 43 8.11 10.64 -3.37
N ALA A 44 8.71 9.61 -3.96
CA ALA A 44 9.63 8.72 -3.28
C ALA A 44 11.05 9.28 -3.39
N ILE A 45 11.80 9.25 -2.29
CA ILE A 45 13.23 9.62 -2.31
C ILE A 45 14.03 8.36 -2.56
N VAL A 46 14.81 8.35 -3.64
CA VAL A 46 15.64 7.21 -4.04
C VAL A 46 17.07 7.66 -4.24
N PHE A 47 18.03 6.76 -4.01
CA PHE A 47 19.41 7.02 -4.33
C PHE A 47 19.66 6.90 -5.84
N ASP A 48 20.16 7.97 -6.46
CA ASP A 48 20.64 7.92 -7.83
C ASP A 48 22.14 7.61 -7.86
N GLU A 49 22.48 6.40 -8.30
CA GLU A 49 23.87 5.95 -8.42
C GLU A 49 24.68 6.79 -9.42
N SER A 50 24.04 7.42 -10.41
CA SER A 50 24.75 8.20 -11.42
C SER A 50 25.23 9.54 -10.88
N THR A 51 24.41 10.22 -10.07
CA THR A 51 24.73 11.50 -9.45
C THR A 51 25.28 11.35 -8.03
N GLN A 52 25.26 10.15 -7.46
CA GLN A 52 25.59 9.83 -6.07
C GLN A 52 24.82 10.68 -5.05
N LYS A 53 23.56 11.02 -5.37
CA LYS A 53 22.69 11.87 -4.55
C LYS A 53 21.29 11.28 -4.41
N PRO A 54 20.60 11.56 -3.30
CA PRO A 54 19.17 11.30 -3.21
C PRO A 54 18.42 12.23 -4.16
N ILE A 55 17.47 11.66 -4.90
CA ILE A 55 16.58 12.39 -5.80
C ILE A 55 15.13 12.06 -5.45
N ALA A 56 14.24 13.03 -5.66
CA ALA A 56 12.82 12.79 -5.59
C ALA A 56 12.33 12.25 -6.94
N VAL A 57 11.69 11.09 -6.91
CA VAL A 57 11.06 10.47 -8.08
C VAL A 57 9.57 10.38 -7.81
N THR A 58 8.77 10.87 -8.75
CA THR A 58 7.33 10.66 -8.73
C THR A 58 7.06 9.19 -9.06
N PRO A 59 6.55 8.38 -8.11
CA PRO A 59 6.21 7.00 -8.42
C PRO A 59 5.12 7.00 -9.49
N ALA A 60 5.27 6.12 -10.48
CA ALA A 60 4.21 5.93 -11.47
C ALA A 60 2.95 5.44 -10.75
N SER A 61 1.84 6.16 -10.93
CA SER A 61 0.54 5.67 -10.47
C SER A 61 0.26 4.29 -11.08
N PRO A 62 -0.32 3.35 -10.32
CA PRO A 62 -0.64 2.03 -10.84
C PRO A 62 -1.59 2.17 -12.05
N SER A 63 -1.32 1.40 -13.09
CA SER A 63 -2.20 1.34 -14.25
C SER A 63 -3.58 0.79 -13.89
N GLN A 64 -4.60 1.06 -14.71
CA GLN A 64 -5.93 0.49 -14.52
C GLN A 64 -5.90 -1.05 -14.46
N THR A 65 -5.03 -1.69 -15.25
CA THR A 65 -4.84 -3.15 -15.19
C THR A 65 -4.32 -3.61 -13.84
N GLN A 66 -3.31 -2.93 -13.28
CA GLN A 66 -2.76 -3.26 -11.96
C GLN A 66 -3.81 -3.05 -10.85
N LEU A 67 -4.57 -1.96 -10.91
CA LEU A 67 -5.69 -1.70 -9.99
C LEU A 67 -6.75 -2.80 -10.08
N ALA A 68 -7.13 -3.20 -11.30
CA ALA A 68 -8.12 -4.25 -11.52
C ALA A 68 -7.66 -5.61 -10.99
N GLU A 69 -6.39 -5.95 -11.18
CA GLU A 69 -5.82 -7.16 -10.62
C GLU A 69 -5.79 -7.14 -9.09
N ALA A 70 -5.35 -6.03 -8.49
CA ALA A 70 -5.33 -5.89 -7.04
C ALA A 70 -6.74 -6.03 -6.44
N ALA A 71 -7.74 -5.38 -7.04
CA ALA A 71 -9.13 -5.50 -6.64
C ALA A 71 -9.66 -6.94 -6.77
N ARG A 72 -9.36 -7.65 -7.86
CA ARG A 72 -9.75 -9.07 -8.00
C ARG A 72 -9.08 -9.96 -6.95
N ARG A 73 -7.79 -9.73 -6.65
CA ARG A 73 -7.09 -10.47 -5.59
C ARG A 73 -7.73 -10.23 -4.22
N GLN A 74 -8.12 -8.99 -3.91
CA GLN A 74 -8.84 -8.67 -2.67
C GLN A 74 -10.20 -9.37 -2.61
N ARG A 75 -10.98 -9.34 -3.70
CA ARG A 75 -12.25 -10.08 -3.81
C ARG A 75 -12.05 -11.57 -3.55
N ASP A 76 -11.04 -12.17 -4.18
CA ASP A 76 -10.77 -13.60 -4.07
C ASP A 76 -10.33 -13.96 -2.64
N SER A 77 -9.55 -13.10 -1.98
CA SER A 77 -9.21 -13.24 -0.56
C SER A 77 -10.44 -13.16 0.35
N LEU A 78 -11.34 -12.21 0.13
CA LEU A 78 -12.59 -12.09 0.91
C LEU A 78 -13.53 -13.28 0.68
N LEU A 79 -13.58 -13.82 -0.54
CA LEU A 79 -14.30 -15.06 -0.83
C LEU A 79 -13.64 -16.27 -0.15
N ALA A 80 -12.31 -16.38 -0.15
CA ALA A 80 -11.63 -17.49 0.51
C ALA A 80 -11.82 -17.45 2.03
N THR A 81 -11.68 -16.27 2.65
CA THR A 81 -11.81 -16.10 4.10
C THR A 81 -13.25 -16.28 4.61
N SER A 82 -14.24 -16.06 3.75
CA SER A 82 -15.66 -16.30 4.07
C SER A 82 -16.16 -17.69 3.64
N ASP A 83 -15.31 -18.58 3.16
CA ASP A 83 -15.76 -19.86 2.59
C ASP A 83 -16.40 -20.79 3.63
N TRP A 84 -15.86 -20.81 4.85
CA TRP A 84 -16.39 -21.61 5.97
C TRP A 84 -17.86 -21.30 6.32
N THR A 85 -18.33 -20.07 6.03
CA THR A 85 -19.71 -19.62 6.27
C THR A 85 -20.74 -20.30 5.37
N GLN A 86 -20.29 -20.97 4.31
CA GLN A 86 -21.15 -21.68 3.37
C GLN A 86 -21.45 -23.11 3.80
N ALA A 87 -20.79 -23.60 4.86
CA ALA A 87 -21.07 -24.91 5.42
C ALA A 87 -22.49 -24.93 6.02
N PRO A 88 -23.29 -25.99 5.80
CA PRO A 88 -24.67 -26.07 6.28
C PRO A 88 -24.82 -25.93 7.81
N ASP A 89 -23.78 -26.30 8.56
CA ASP A 89 -23.66 -26.28 10.01
C ASP A 89 -22.99 -25.02 10.57
N ALA A 90 -22.59 -24.06 9.72
CA ALA A 90 -21.95 -22.84 10.15
C ALA A 90 -22.88 -22.00 11.07
N PRO A 91 -22.43 -21.56 12.26
CA PRO A 91 -23.23 -20.80 13.21
C PRO A 91 -23.32 -19.31 12.81
N VAL A 92 -23.84 -19.03 11.62
CA VAL A 92 -23.89 -17.67 11.03
C VAL A 92 -25.23 -17.41 10.35
N ASP A 93 -25.50 -16.15 10.02
CA ASP A 93 -26.61 -15.83 9.13
C ASP A 93 -26.27 -16.22 7.68
N GLN A 94 -26.65 -17.43 7.27
CA GLN A 94 -26.38 -17.92 5.92
C GLN A 94 -26.92 -17.00 4.82
N GLN A 95 -28.04 -16.33 5.04
CA GLN A 95 -28.62 -15.44 4.03
C GLN A 95 -27.78 -14.19 3.87
N ALA A 96 -27.37 -13.56 4.99
CA ALA A 96 -26.49 -12.40 4.96
C ALA A 96 -25.14 -12.71 4.30
N TRP A 97 -24.55 -13.88 4.61
CA TRP A 97 -23.28 -14.32 4.02
C TRP A 97 -23.39 -14.66 2.53
N ARG A 98 -24.52 -15.22 2.06
CA ARG A 98 -24.79 -15.41 0.62
C ARG A 98 -24.84 -14.08 -0.11
N THR A 99 -25.61 -13.12 0.40
CA THR A 99 -25.72 -11.77 -0.19
C THR A 99 -24.37 -11.06 -0.23
N TYR A 100 -23.59 -11.14 0.85
CA TYR A 100 -22.22 -10.60 0.90
C TYR A 100 -21.32 -11.20 -0.20
N ARG A 101 -21.29 -12.53 -0.34
CA ARG A 101 -20.46 -13.21 -1.34
C ARG A 101 -20.93 -12.96 -2.77
N GLU A 102 -22.23 -12.80 -3.00
CA GLU A 102 -22.77 -12.38 -4.29
C GLU A 102 -22.32 -10.96 -4.65
N ALA A 103 -22.39 -10.03 -3.69
CA ALA A 103 -21.93 -8.66 -3.88
C ALA A 103 -20.42 -8.61 -4.20
N LEU A 104 -19.59 -9.41 -3.51
CA LEU A 104 -18.17 -9.55 -3.81
C LEU A 104 -17.92 -10.00 -5.26
N ARG A 105 -18.66 -11.00 -5.75
CA ARG A 105 -18.49 -11.51 -7.13
C ARG A 105 -18.80 -10.45 -8.18
N LYS A 106 -19.76 -9.57 -7.91
CA LYS A 106 -20.21 -8.49 -8.79
C LYS A 106 -19.29 -7.26 -8.77
N ILE A 107 -18.24 -7.23 -7.96
CA ILE A 107 -17.30 -6.08 -7.89
C ILE A 107 -16.74 -5.67 -9.26
N PRO A 108 -16.28 -6.57 -10.14
CA PRO A 108 -15.78 -6.20 -11.46
C PRO A 108 -16.85 -5.60 -12.40
N GLU A 109 -18.14 -5.71 -12.05
CA GLU A 109 -19.27 -5.19 -12.82
C GLU A 109 -19.70 -3.80 -12.32
N GLN A 110 -19.11 -3.27 -11.25
CA GLN A 110 -19.42 -1.94 -10.73
C GLN A 110 -18.95 -0.85 -11.71
N ALA A 111 -19.74 0.21 -11.86
CA ALA A 111 -19.46 1.31 -12.78
C ALA A 111 -18.16 2.08 -12.48
N GLY A 112 -17.63 1.99 -11.25
CA GLY A 112 -16.37 2.62 -10.83
C GLY A 112 -15.15 1.70 -10.88
N PHE A 113 -15.32 0.40 -11.18
CA PHE A 113 -14.21 -0.54 -11.22
C PHE A 113 -13.20 -0.16 -12.31
N PRO A 114 -11.87 -0.19 -12.04
CA PRO A 114 -11.21 -0.62 -10.80
C PRO A 114 -10.78 0.52 -9.85
N VAL A 115 -11.22 1.75 -10.10
CA VAL A 115 -10.73 2.95 -9.40
C VAL A 115 -11.56 3.26 -8.16
N THR A 116 -12.89 3.17 -8.27
CA THR A 116 -13.85 3.43 -7.20
C THR A 116 -14.67 2.15 -6.99
N ILE A 117 -14.42 1.44 -5.89
CA ILE A 117 -15.05 0.16 -5.59
C ILE A 117 -15.82 0.27 -4.27
N GLU A 118 -17.09 -0.10 -4.30
CA GLU A 118 -17.93 -0.23 -3.11
C GLU A 118 -17.84 -1.66 -2.60
N TRP A 119 -17.06 -1.86 -1.55
CA TRP A 119 -16.92 -3.17 -0.90
C TRP A 119 -18.12 -3.44 0.02
N PRO A 120 -18.75 -4.62 -0.06
CA PRO A 120 -19.84 -4.96 0.84
C PRO A 120 -19.32 -5.04 2.29
N LEU A 121 -20.18 -4.66 3.24
CA LEU A 121 -19.85 -4.74 4.67
C LEU A 121 -19.87 -6.21 5.13
N LEU A 122 -18.93 -6.55 6.00
CA LEU A 122 -18.85 -7.88 6.59
C LEU A 122 -20.12 -8.15 7.42
N PRO A 123 -20.83 -9.27 7.20
CA PRO A 123 -21.96 -9.64 8.03
C PRO A 123 -21.54 -9.93 9.47
N GLU A 124 -22.40 -9.61 10.44
CA GLU A 124 -22.22 -10.05 11.81
C GLU A 124 -22.56 -11.54 11.97
N ASN A 125 -21.82 -12.23 12.83
CA ASN A 125 -22.19 -13.58 13.26
C ASN A 125 -23.34 -13.51 14.28
N LYS A 126 -24.19 -14.53 14.29
CA LYS A 126 -25.32 -14.62 15.23
C LYS A 126 -24.87 -14.99 16.64
#